data_AF-X1U9X8-F1
#
_entry.id   AF-X1U9X8-F1
#
_cell.length_a   1.000
_cell.length_b   1.000
_cell.length_c   1.000
_cell.angle_alpha   90.00
_cell.angle_beta   90.00
_cell.angle_gamma   90.00
#
_symmetry.space_group_name_H-M   'P 1'
#
loop_
_entity.id
_entity.type
_entity.pdbx_description
1 polymer ?
#
loop_
_entity_poly.entity_id
_entity_poly.type
_entity_poly.pdbx_seq_one_letter_code
_entity_poly.pdbx_strand_id
1 'polypeptide(L)' 'MVVVVKDDAIQIERLELGPFGTNAYIAICQKTRDSVLIDAPAEASTIMDRLKSTHLKYILLTHNHMDHIGAFAELRT' A
#
# COMPACT_ATOMS: atom_id res chain seq x y z
N MET A 1 10.95 0.61 -2.50
CA MET A 1 10.29 0.49 -1.18
C MET A 1 11.20 1.07 -0.11
N VAL A 2 10.65 1.92 0.77
CA VAL A 2 11.35 2.52 1.91
C VAL A 2 10.51 2.33 3.17
N VAL A 3 11.12 1.91 4.29
CA VAL A 3 10.47 1.94 5.61
C VAL A 3 10.59 3.35 6.15
N VAL A 4 9.45 4.04 6.30
CA VAL A 4 9.41 5.47 6.71
C VAL A 4 9.25 5.59 8.22
N VAL A 5 8.51 4.66 8.83
CA VAL A 5 8.30 4.55 10.28
C VAL A 5 8.40 3.08 10.67
N LYS A 6 9.05 2.81 11.79
CA LYS A 6 9.03 1.51 12.46
C LYS A 6 9.27 1.67 13.96
N ASP A 7 8.26 1.33 14.75
CA ASP A 7 8.34 1.21 16.20
C ASP A 7 7.68 -0.10 16.67
N ASP A 8 7.45 -0.25 17.96
CA ASP A 8 6.87 -1.47 18.55
C ASP A 8 5.36 -1.66 18.24
N ALA A 9 4.70 -0.62 17.73
CA ALA A 9 3.28 -0.62 17.43
C ALA A 9 2.99 -0.68 15.92
N ILE A 10 3.71 0.09 15.11
CA ILE A 10 3.42 0.30 13.69
C ILE A 10 4.68 0.32 12.81
N GLN A 11 4.53 -0.17 11.58
CA GLN A 11 5.46 0.08 10.48
C GLN A 11 4.73 0.67 9.29
N ILE A 12 5.33 1.70 8.69
CA ILE A 12 4.81 2.34 7.48
C ILE A 12 5.85 2.18 6.38
N GLU A 13 5.44 1.51 5.31
CA GLU A 13 6.26 1.35 4.10
C GLU A 13 5.73 2.28 3.01
N ARG A 14 6.65 2.89 2.25
CA ARG A 14 6.36 3.68 1.06
C ARG A 14 6.83 2.96 -0.20
N LEU A 15 5.97 2.93 -1.20
CA LEU A 15 6.23 2.46 -2.55
C LEU A 15 5.99 3.63 -3.50
N GLU A 16 7.02 4.01 -4.24
CA GLU A 16 6.90 5.00 -5.32
C GLU A 16 6.65 4.21 -6.60
N LEU A 17 5.51 4.45 -7.27
CA LEU A 17 4.99 3.58 -8.31
C LEU A 17 4.49 4.38 -9.52
N GLY A 18 4.55 3.75 -10.69
CA GLY A 18 4.00 4.29 -11.92
C GLY A 18 4.79 5.49 -12.48
N PRO A 19 4.33 6.04 -13.62
CA PRO A 19 5.07 7.05 -14.37
C PRO A 19 5.12 8.43 -13.70
N PHE A 20 4.25 8.68 -12.72
CA PHE A 20 4.17 9.94 -11.98
C PHE A 20 4.94 9.90 -10.64
N GLY A 21 5.52 8.76 -10.28
CA GLY A 21 6.16 8.59 -8.96
C GLY A 21 5.17 8.74 -7.81
N THR A 22 3.91 8.35 -8.02
CA THR A 22 2.87 8.46 -6.99
C THR A 22 3.15 7.44 -5.89
N ASN A 23 3.00 7.87 -4.63
CA ASN A 23 3.32 7.04 -3.49
C ASN A 23 2.09 6.24 -3.05
N ALA A 24 2.26 4.92 -2.95
CA ALA A 24 1.41 4.07 -2.12
C ALA A 24 2.06 3.88 -0.74
N TYR A 25 1.23 3.75 0.30
CA TYR A 25 1.69 3.44 1.64
C TYR A 25 1.03 2.17 2.17
N ILE A 26 1.81 1.36 2.90
CA ILE A 26 1.29 0.22 3.65
C ILE A 26 1.57 0.48 5.12
N ALA A 27 0.51 0.67 5.90
CA ALA A 27 0.60 0.77 7.35
C ALA A 27 0.29 -0.60 7.96
N ILE A 28 1.19 -1.10 8.81
CA ILE A 28 1.18 -2.46 9.34
C ILE A 28 1.22 -2.41 10.87
N CYS A 29 0.24 -3.03 11.51
CA CYS A 29 0.26 -3.28 12.95
C CYS A 29 1.33 -4.34 13.28
N GLN A 30 2.32 -4.01 14.11
CA GLN A 30 3.39 -4.96 14.48
C GLN A 30 2.88 -6.15 15.30
N LYS A 31 1.79 -5.96 16.07
CA LYS A 31 1.24 -7.00 16.94
C LYS A 31 0.38 -8.02 16.20
N THR A 32 -0.46 -7.57 15.26
CA THR A 32 -1.46 -8.44 14.60
C THR A 32 -1.11 -8.76 13.15
N ARG A 33 -0.14 -8.03 12.57
CA ARG A 33 0.16 -8.03 11.12
C ARG A 33 -0.99 -7.54 10.25
N ASP A 34 -2.06 -7.00 10.83
CA ASP A 34 -3.10 -6.32 10.06
C ASP A 34 -2.50 -5.11 9.34
N SER A 35 -2.95 -4.90 8.10
CA SER A 35 -2.47 -3.80 7.28
C SER A 35 -3.58 -3.05 6.57
N VAL A 36 -3.29 -1.81 6.23
CA VAL A 36 -4.07 -1.01 5.29
C VAL A 36 -3.16 -0.53 4.17
N LEU A 37 -3.65 -0.60 2.94
CA LEU A 37 -3.04 0.04 1.78
C LEU A 37 -3.67 1.42 1.62
N ILE A 38 -2.85 2.44 1.41
CA ILE A 38 -3.25 3.81 1.10
C ILE A 38 -2.75 4.12 -0.31
N ASP A 39 -3.70 4.39 -1.20
CA ASP A 39 -3.56 4.54 -2.65
C ASP A 39 -3.05 3.29 -3.39
N ALA A 40 -3.45 3.16 -4.65
CA ALA A 40 -3.09 2.07 -5.54
C ALA A 40 -2.69 2.59 -6.93
N PRO A 41 -1.53 3.23 -7.08
CA PRO A 41 -1.13 3.93 -8.32
C PRO A 41 -0.98 3.03 -9.55
N ALA A 42 -0.11 2.03 -9.45
CA ALA A 42 0.29 1.15 -10.55
C ALA A 42 0.96 -0.12 -9.99
N GLU A 43 1.43 -1.01 -10.88
CA GLU A 43 2.28 -2.17 -10.51
C GLU A 43 1.64 -3.05 -9.43
N ALA A 44 0.40 -3.48 -9.65
CA ALA A 44 -0.38 -4.24 -8.67
C ALA A 44 0.35 -5.49 -8.15
N SER A 45 1.11 -6.19 -9.00
CA SER A 45 1.95 -7.33 -8.59
C SER A 45 2.97 -6.95 -7.51
N THR A 46 3.64 -5.81 -7.64
CA THR A 46 4.56 -5.26 -6.63
C THR A 46 3.82 -5.01 -5.32
N ILE A 47 2.64 -4.38 -5.38
CA ILE A 47 1.81 -4.11 -4.19
C ILE A 47 1.38 -5.43 -3.52
N MET A 48 0.87 -6.39 -4.31
CA MET A 48 0.44 -7.71 -3.82
C MET A 48 1.59 -8.46 -3.16
N ASP A 49 2.78 -8.45 -3.77
CA ASP A 49 3.97 -9.11 -3.21
C ASP A 49 4.35 -8.56 -1.83
N ARG A 50 4.20 -7.25 -1.61
CA ARG A 50 4.39 -6.66 -0.28
C ARG A 50 3.32 -7.09 0.71
N LEU A 51 2.07 -7.08 0.26
CA LEU A 51 0.92 -7.38 1.10
C LEU A 51 0.84 -8.86 1.52
N LYS A 52 1.44 -9.80 0.77
CA LYS A 52 1.50 -11.24 1.10
C LYS A 52 1.97 -11.55 2.51
N SER A 53 2.79 -10.68 3.11
CA SER A 53 3.32 -10.85 4.48
C SER A 53 2.46 -10.22 5.59
N THR A 54 1.26 -9.75 5.24
CA THR A 54 0.35 -8.99 6.11
C THR A 54 -1.10 -9.43 5.94
N HIS A 55 -1.96 -9.09 6.88
CA HIS A 55 -3.41 -9.31 6.78
C HIS A 55 -4.09 -8.00 6.32
N LEU A 56 -4.17 -7.80 5.00
CA LEU A 56 -4.82 -6.61 4.45
C LEU A 56 -6.29 -6.54 4.91
N LYS A 57 -6.66 -5.44 5.57
CA LYS A 57 -8.04 -5.16 6.01
C LYS A 57 -8.76 -4.20 5.09
N TYR A 58 -8.05 -3.17 4.62
CA TYR A 58 -8.65 -2.09 3.84
C TYR A 58 -7.69 -1.57 2.78
N ILE A 59 -8.27 -1.20 1.63
CA ILE A 59 -7.63 -0.33 0.64
C ILE A 59 -8.33 1.02 0.76
N LEU A 60 -7.58 2.05 1.12
CA LEU A 60 -8.04 3.43 1.26
C LEU A 60 -7.51 4.23 0.08
N LEU A 61 -8.40 4.93 -0.62
CA LEU A 61 -8.02 5.87 -1.67
C LEU A 61 -8.18 7.28 -1.13
N THR A 62 -7.13 8.09 -1.25
CA THR A 62 -7.16 9.47 -0.77
C THR A 62 -8.14 10.33 -1.57
N HIS A 63 -8.18 10.13 -2.89
CA HIS A 63 -9.09 10.77 -3.85
C HIS A 63 -9.14 9.94 -5.14
N ASN A 64 -9.84 10.42 -6.17
CA ASN A 64 -10.13 9.65 -7.40
C ASN A 64 -9.30 10.06 -8.63
N HIS A 65 -8.11 10.63 -8.45
CA HIS A 65 -7.22 10.85 -9.59
C HIS A 65 -6.66 9.53 -10.11
N MET A 66 -6.48 9.46 -11.43
CA MET A 66 -6.09 8.23 -12.14
C MET A 66 -4.77 7.65 -11.64
N ASP A 67 -3.80 8.50 -11.32
CA ASP A 67 -2.49 8.12 -10.82
C ASP A 67 -2.51 7.59 -9.38
N HIS A 68 -3.64 7.68 -8.66
CA HIS A 68 -3.84 7.08 -7.33
C HIS A 68 -4.66 5.79 -7.35
N ILE A 69 -5.37 5.49 -8.45
CA ILE A 69 -6.32 4.37 -8.53
C ILE A 69 -5.99 3.34 -9.61
N GLY A 70 -4.90 3.53 -10.37
CA GLY A 70 -4.59 2.74 -11.56
C GLY A 70 -4.47 1.23 -11.33
N ALA A 71 -4.01 0.79 -10.16
CA ALA A 71 -3.94 -0.62 -9.77
C ALA A 71 -5.16 -1.11 -8.96
N PHE A 72 -6.10 -0.23 -8.60
CA PHE A 72 -7.18 -0.55 -7.66
C PHE A 72 -8.07 -1.70 -8.13
N ALA A 73 -8.40 -1.75 -9.42
CA ALA A 73 -9.28 -2.79 -9.97
C ALA A 73 -8.66 -4.20 -9.86
N GLU A 74 -7.36 -4.32 -10.08
CA GLU A 74 -6.61 -5.59 -9.98
C GLU A 74 -6.45 -6.05 -8.53
N LEU A 75 -6.34 -5.11 -7.58
CA LEU A 75 -6.20 -5.41 -6.16
C LEU A 75 -7.52 -5.79 -5.46
N ARG A 76 -8.67 -5.62 -6.12
CA ARG A 76 -10.01 -5.86 -5.55
C ARG A 76 -10.55 -7.28 -5.83
N THR A 77 -9.68 -8.24 -6.11
CA THR A 77 -10.01 -9.66 -6.39
C THR A 77 -9.73 -10.53 -5.18
#